data_AF-A0A2W4WCS6-F1
#
_entry.id   AF-A0A2W4WCS6-F1
#
_cell.length_a   1.000
_cell.length_b   1.000
_cell.length_c   1.000
_cell.angle_alpha   90.00
_cell.angle_beta   90.00
_cell.angle_gamma   90.00
#
_symmetry.space_group_name_H-M   'P 1'
#
loop_
_entity.id
_entity.type
_entity.pdbx_description
1 polymer ?
#
loop_
_entity_poly.entity_id
_entity_poly.type
_entity_poly.pdbx_seq_one_letter_code
_entity_poly.pdbx_strand_id
1 'polypeptide(L)'
;MAQPHVRPIVRGKAGTPVEFGAKISISCVSGYCSLDRLDWEAYHEAADLPRQVEQYQARHGYYPESVHADQIYRTRLNRDWYKARGIRLQRRCYTLTQKITFSASPT
;
A
#
# COMPACT_ATOMS: atom_id res chain seq x y z
N MET A 1 7.46 2.94 31.47
CA MET A 1 6.70 1.94 30.68
C MET A 1 7.51 1.60 29.45
N ALA A 2 7.95 0.35 29.27
CA ALA A 2 8.70 -0.08 28.09
C ALA A 2 7.73 -0.69 27.06
N GLN A 3 7.86 -0.33 25.79
CA GLN A 3 7.10 -0.94 24.68
C GLN A 3 7.99 -2.00 24.00
N PRO A 4 7.93 -3.28 24.41
CA PRO A 4 8.88 -4.31 23.96
C PRO A 4 8.75 -4.66 22.46
N HIS A 5 7.66 -4.25 21.81
CA HIS A 5 7.41 -4.48 20.39
C HIS A 5 7.97 -3.40 19.47
N VAL A 6 8.48 -2.29 20.02
CA VAL A 6 9.14 -1.23 19.23
C VAL A 6 10.58 -1.68 18.95
N ARG A 7 10.82 -2.16 17.74
CA ARG A 7 12.13 -2.64 17.27
C ARG A 7 12.66 -1.72 16.16
N PRO A 8 13.99 -1.50 16.11
CA PRO A 8 14.60 -0.72 15.04
C PRO A 8 14.41 -1.43 13.70
N ILE A 9 13.87 -0.73 12.71
CA ILE A 9 13.70 -1.23 11.34
C ILE A 9 14.83 -0.66 10.49
N VAL A 10 15.73 -1.51 9.98
CA VAL A 10 16.85 -1.07 9.15
C VAL A 10 16.33 -0.54 7.81
N ARG A 11 16.47 0.76 7.60
CA ARG A 11 16.16 1.44 6.35
C ARG A 11 17.47 2.04 5.87
N GLY A 12 18.11 1.43 4.87
CA GLY A 12 19.46 1.81 4.38
C GLY A 12 19.58 3.18 3.71
N LYS A 13 18.98 4.22 4.30
CA LYS A 13 19.11 5.63 3.89
C LYS A 13 20.34 6.24 4.55
N ALA A 14 21.04 7.10 3.81
CA ALA A 14 22.15 7.87 4.36
C ALA A 14 21.65 8.82 5.47
N GLY A 15 22.24 8.75 6.66
CA GLY A 15 21.94 9.63 7.81
C GLY A 15 21.12 8.96 8.93
N THR A 16 20.11 8.15 8.59
CA THR A 16 19.25 7.49 9.59
C THR A 16 19.10 6.01 9.23
N PRO A 17 19.97 5.12 9.74
CA PRO A 17 20.01 3.72 9.33
C PRO A 17 18.82 2.90 9.86
N VAL A 18 18.14 3.39 10.90
CA VAL A 18 17.01 2.72 11.55
C VAL A 18 15.86 3.69 11.78
N GLU A 19 14.65 3.25 11.45
CA GLU A 19 13.41 3.94 11.82
C GLU A 19 12.73 3.16 12.95
N PHE A 20 12.10 3.86 13.89
CA PHE A 20 11.33 3.27 14.98
C PHE A 20 9.85 3.56 14.76
N GLY A 21 9.00 2.56 14.92
CA GLY A 21 7.55 2.73 14.87
C GLY A 21 6.83 1.68 14.04
N ALA A 22 5.51 1.77 14.04
CA ALA A 22 4.66 0.92 13.21
C ALA A 22 4.79 1.32 11.74
N LYS A 23 4.92 0.31 10.88
CA LYS A 23 4.79 0.45 9.44
C LYS A 23 3.32 0.32 9.07
N ILE A 24 2.81 1.32 8.37
CA ILE A 24 1.39 1.45 8.05
C ILE A 24 1.17 1.40 6.55
N SER A 25 0.13 0.70 6.12
CA SER A 25 -0.36 0.78 4.75
C SER A 25 -1.69 1.51 4.76
N ILE A 26 -1.79 2.57 3.95
CA ILE A 26 -2.99 3.37 3.86
C ILE A 26 -3.46 3.39 2.41
N SER A 27 -4.73 3.01 2.22
CA SER A 27 -5.44 3.24 0.97
C SER A 27 -6.35 4.45 1.06
N CYS A 28 -6.46 5.17 -0.05
CA CYS A 28 -7.29 6.36 -0.17
C CYS A 28 -8.36 6.12 -1.25
N VAL A 29 -9.62 6.29 -0.88
CA VAL A 29 -10.79 6.07 -1.75
C VAL A 29 -11.69 7.30 -1.64
N SER A 30 -11.90 8.02 -2.73
CA SER A 30 -12.84 9.15 -2.81
C SER A 30 -12.71 10.16 -1.64
N GLY A 31 -11.49 10.44 -1.18
CA GLY A 31 -11.19 11.36 -0.07
C GLY A 31 -11.11 10.72 1.31
N TYR A 32 -11.57 9.47 1.47
CA TYR A 32 -11.46 8.71 2.70
C TYR A 32 -10.15 7.91 2.74
N CYS A 33 -9.49 7.90 3.89
CA CYS A 33 -8.29 7.08 4.11
C CYS A 33 -8.64 5.88 4.98
N SER A 34 -8.20 4.71 4.55
CA SER A 34 -8.42 3.43 5.20
C SER A 34 -7.08 2.83 5.60
N LEU A 35 -6.98 2.38 6.85
CA LEU A 35 -5.83 1.64 7.33
C LEU A 35 -6.00 0.16 6.91
N ASP A 36 -5.11 -0.31 6.04
CA ASP A 36 -5.17 -1.68 5.50
C ASP A 36 -4.26 -2.65 6.26
N ARG A 37 -3.15 -2.10 6.76
CA ARG A 37 -2.16 -2.84 7.53
C ARG A 37 -1.46 -1.93 8.52
N LEU A 38 -1.26 -2.43 9.73
CA LEU A 38 -0.45 -1.80 10.76
C LEU A 38 0.35 -2.90 11.42
N ASP A 39 1.65 -2.86 11.25
CA ASP A 39 2.57 -3.87 11.79
C ASP A 39 3.87 -3.22 12.26
N TRP A 40 4.52 -3.83 13.24
CA TRP A 40 5.85 -3.43 13.71
C TRP A 40 6.98 -4.27 13.08
N GLU A 41 6.66 -5.08 12.07
CA GLU A 41 7.63 -5.87 11.31
C GLU A 41 7.92 -5.26 9.94
N ALA A 42 9.14 -5.49 9.47
CA ALA A 42 9.53 -5.10 8.12
C ALA A 42 8.83 -6.01 7.10
N TYR A 43 7.90 -5.46 6.32
CA TYR A 43 7.27 -6.16 5.21
C TYR A 43 7.57 -5.48 3.86
N HIS A 44 7.60 -6.29 2.80
CA HIS A 44 7.75 -5.82 1.43
C HIS A 44 6.41 -5.28 0.91
N GLU A 45 6.27 -3.96 0.93
CA GLU A 45 5.05 -3.23 0.53
C GLU A 45 4.55 -3.60 -0.88
N ALA A 46 5.48 -3.83 -1.81
CA ALA A 46 5.16 -4.20 -3.19
C ALA A 46 4.40 -5.54 -3.30
N ALA A 47 4.66 -6.48 -2.40
CA ALA A 47 3.98 -7.78 -2.37
C ALA A 47 2.57 -7.69 -1.75
N ASP A 48 2.27 -6.60 -1.03
CA ASP A 48 1.01 -6.43 -0.31
C ASP A 48 -0.07 -5.70 -1.13
N LEU A 49 0.27 -5.26 -2.35
CA LEU A 49 -0.65 -4.53 -3.23
C LEU A 49 -1.89 -5.35 -3.64
N PRO A 50 -1.78 -6.66 -3.98
CA PRO A 50 -2.95 -7.50 -4.26
C PRO A 50 -3.87 -7.64 -3.04
N ARG A 51 -3.30 -7.81 -1.85
CA ARG A 51 -4.05 -7.96 -0.60
C ARG A 51 -4.88 -6.71 -0.27
N GLN A 52 -4.32 -5.52 -0.50
CA GLN A 52 -5.05 -4.25 -0.33
C GLN A 52 -6.24 -4.13 -1.29
N VAL A 53 -6.11 -4.65 -2.51
CA VAL A 53 -7.19 -4.64 -3.50
C VAL A 53 -8.28 -5.66 -3.15
N GLU A 54 -7.90 -6.81 -2.59
CA GLU A 54 -8.87 -7.78 -2.05
C GLU A 54 -9.61 -7.22 -0.84
N GLN A 55 -8.92 -6.51 0.06
CA GLN A 55 -9.56 -5.80 1.16
C GLN A 55 -10.51 -4.69 0.67
N TYR A 56 -10.13 -3.97 -0.38
CA TYR A 56 -11.00 -3.00 -1.04
C TYR A 56 -12.27 -3.68 -1.55
N GLN A 57 -12.14 -4.81 -2.25
CA GLN A 57 -13.27 -5.59 -2.74
C GLN A 57 -14.16 -6.09 -1.59
N ALA A 58 -13.57 -6.61 -0.51
CA ALA A 58 -14.33 -7.07 0.65
C ALA A 58 -15.11 -5.92 1.33
N ARG A 59 -14.59 -4.69 1.27
CA ARG A 59 -15.19 -3.50 1.89
C ARG A 59 -16.26 -2.83 1.02
N HIS A 60 -16.04 -2.78 -0.29
CA HIS A 60 -16.90 -2.06 -1.22
C HIS A 60 -17.79 -2.98 -2.07
N GLY A 61 -17.50 -4.28 -2.13
CA GLY A 61 -18.23 -5.27 -2.93
C GLY A 61 -17.78 -5.37 -4.38
N TYR A 62 -16.85 -4.53 -4.84
CA TYR A 62 -16.39 -4.48 -6.23
C TYR A 62 -14.89 -4.17 -6.33
N TYR A 63 -14.27 -4.47 -7.47
CA TYR A 63 -12.88 -4.12 -7.75
C TYR A 63 -12.74 -2.66 -8.21
N PRO A 64 -11.65 -1.97 -7.86
CA PRO A 64 -11.42 -0.61 -8.30
C PRO A 64 -11.12 -0.58 -9.80
N GLU A 65 -11.53 0.49 -10.48
CA GLU A 65 -11.25 0.67 -11.92
C GLU A 65 -9.75 0.95 -12.15
N SER A 66 -9.16 1.77 -11.26
CA SER A 66 -7.74 2.08 -11.33
C SER A 66 -7.08 2.21 -9.97
N VAL A 67 -5.80 1.82 -9.93
CA VAL A 67 -4.94 1.84 -8.76
C VAL A 67 -3.76 2.77 -9.05
N HIS A 68 -3.56 3.74 -8.18
CA HIS A 68 -2.50 4.74 -8.27
C HIS A 68 -1.45 4.45 -7.20
N ALA A 69 -0.25 4.06 -7.61
CA ALA A 69 0.84 3.69 -6.71
C ALA A 69 2.22 4.13 -7.25
N ASP A 70 3.22 4.12 -6.38
CA ASP A 70 4.61 4.44 -6.71
C ASP A 70 5.29 3.34 -7.55
N GLN A 71 6.46 3.67 -8.11
CA GLN A 71 7.21 2.77 -9.00
C GLN A 71 7.59 1.43 -8.33
N ILE A 72 7.87 1.43 -7.03
CA ILE A 72 8.26 0.23 -6.29
C ILE A 72 7.18 -0.88 -6.34
N TYR A 73 5.92 -0.49 -6.54
CA TYR A 73 4.79 -1.42 -6.62
C TYR A 73 4.56 -1.99 -8.03
N ARG A 74 5.24 -1.46 -9.06
CA ARG A 74 5.08 -1.85 -10.47
C ARG A 74 5.95 -3.05 -10.85
N THR A 75 5.92 -4.12 -10.05
CA THR A 75 6.55 -5.40 -10.39
C THR A 75 5.80 -6.10 -11.53
N ARG A 76 6.46 -7.01 -12.25
CA ARG A 76 5.84 -7.76 -13.37
C ARG A 76 4.67 -8.62 -12.89
N LEU A 77 4.84 -9.30 -11.76
CA LEU A 77 3.81 -10.12 -11.12
C LEU A 77 2.55 -9.30 -10.79
N ASN A 78 2.72 -8.10 -10.22
CA ASN A 78 1.59 -7.21 -9.93
C ASN A 78 0.87 -6.77 -11.21
N ARG A 79 1.61 -6.39 -12.25
CA ARG A 79 1.01 -5.98 -13.54
C ARG A 79 0.17 -7.09 -14.16
N ASP A 80 0.68 -8.32 -14.14
CA ASP A 80 -0.03 -9.48 -14.68
C ASP A 80 -1.31 -9.76 -13.86
N TRP A 81 -1.24 -9.64 -12.53
CA TRP A 81 -2.39 -9.80 -11.63
C TRP A 81 -3.49 -8.76 -11.87
N TYR A 82 -3.13 -7.48 -12.08
CA TYR A 82 -4.09 -6.42 -12.40
C TYR A 82 -4.68 -6.55 -13.80
N LYS A 83 -3.85 -6.90 -14.79
CA LYS A 83 -4.28 -7.09 -16.17
C LYS A 83 -5.31 -8.22 -16.27
N ALA A 84 -5.12 -9.31 -15.54
CA ALA A 84 -6.07 -10.41 -15.47
C ALA A 84 -7.44 -10.00 -14.89
N ARG A 85 -7.50 -8.95 -14.07
CA ARG A 85 -8.72 -8.44 -13.43
C ARG A 85 -9.29 -7.17 -14.08
N GLY A 86 -8.69 -6.70 -15.18
CA GLY A 86 -9.12 -5.49 -15.88
C GLY A 86 -8.81 -4.18 -15.14
N ILE A 87 -7.94 -4.21 -14.13
CA ILE A 87 -7.63 -3.05 -13.28
C ILE A 87 -6.48 -2.23 -13.88
N ARG A 88 -6.63 -0.91 -13.96
CA ARG A 88 -5.60 -0.01 -14.52
C ARG A 88 -4.60 0.43 -13.46
N LEU A 89 -3.33 0.03 -13.58
CA LEU A 89 -2.26 0.48 -12.67
C LEU A 89 -1.58 1.76 -13.18
N GLN A 90 -1.93 2.91 -12.62
CA GLN A 90 -1.31 4.19 -12.96
C GLN A 90 -0.19 4.57 -12.01
N ARG A 91 0.78 5.32 -12.52
CA ARG A 91 1.83 5.91 -11.69
C ARG A 91 1.29 7.21 -11.14
N ARG A 92 1.32 7.35 -9.82
CA ARG A 92 1.25 8.66 -9.16
C ARG A 92 2.60 8.89 -8.50
N CYS A 93 2.99 10.15 -8.35
CA CYS A 93 4.14 10.52 -7.54
C CYS A 93 3.56 11.00 -6.21
N TYR A 94 3.56 10.16 -5.18
CA TYR A 94 3.23 10.63 -3.83
C TYR A 94 4.53 11.08 -3.16
N THR A 95 4.54 12.31 -2.64
CA THR A 95 5.63 12.81 -1.80
C THR A 95 5.62 12.19 -0.40
N LEU A 96 4.52 11.53 -0.02
CA LEU A 96 4.35 10.78 1.24
C LEU A 96 4.45 9.28 0.98
N THR A 97 5.31 8.63 1.75
CA THR A 97 5.61 7.20 1.61
C THR A 97 4.42 6.36 2.08
N GLN A 98 4.05 5.32 1.31
CA GLN A 98 3.06 4.28 1.65
C GLN A 98 1.57 4.61 1.42
N LYS A 99 1.24 5.61 0.58
CA LYS A 99 -0.15 5.89 0.20
C LYS A 99 -0.50 5.27 -1.15
N ILE A 100 -1.51 4.41 -1.18
CA ILE A 100 -2.13 3.91 -2.42
C ILE A 100 -3.47 4.60 -2.60
N THR A 101 -3.87 4.85 -3.83
CA THR A 101 -5.19 5.45 -4.11
C THR A 101 -5.96 4.59 -5.08
N PHE A 102 -7.19 4.30 -4.70
CA PHE A 102 -8.14 3.57 -5.52
C PHE A 102 -9.14 4.57 -6.09
N SER A 103 -9.36 4.48 -7.40
CA SER A 103 -10.47 5.17 -8.04
C SER A 103 -11.51 4.13 -8.45
N ALA A 104 -12.75 4.39 -8.07
CA ALA A 104 -13.89 3.71 -8.64
C ALA A 104 -15.02 4.72 -8.80
N SER A 105 -15.78 4.58 -9.88
CA SER A 105 -17.02 5.32 -10.07
C SER A 105 -18.09 4.63 -9.22
N PRO A 106 -18.72 5.31 -8.24
CA PRO A 106 -19.91 4.77 -7.60
C PRO A 106 -20.97 4.62 -8.68
N THR A 107 -21.40 3.39 -8.92
CA THR A 107 -22.48 3.09 -9.87
C THR A 107 -23.82 3.31 -9.18
#